data_AF-A0A9C6U8I7-F1
#
_entry.id   AF-A0A9C6U8I7-F1
#
_cell.length_a   1.000
_cell.length_b   1.000
_cell.length_c   1.000
_cell.angle_alpha   90.00
_cell.angle_beta   90.00
_cell.angle_gamma   90.00
#
_symmetry.space_group_name_H-M   'P 1'
#
loop_
_entity.id
_entity.type
_entity.pdbx_description
1 polymer ?
#
loop_
_entity_poly.entity_id
_entity_poly.type
_entity_poly.pdbx_seq_one_letter_code
_entity_poly.pdbx_strand_id
1 'polypeptide(L)'
;MRSTMMLAVLLLPVVLASDRNCTCPSSPTPEDSAVCGSDGRTYSSECELQCAGLPGLSATHLGPCNTTVVASRRRRSTVELEEWRKCQADRKCAAKNCEECIVGGFTDSKCRQMCQENCICGCAGLPTGGLDEDSHDRWYKCFQERGCSSKKIPCYHNCDNQVCRNLCAMDYIRCNCGCIQHAPDTSTPAAPTTSTTTAPTTSTTTAPTSTTAAPTSTTEASATDTDWTWQKYTVCVDQSCNCGRSSAPELQGIRKANCTCSCMGLPGGDLEAYDSEAVQRCLGDCGDQEIKCDQACRGQKDQKKQKECLDSCSLRKHQCRCECNSTKEH
;
A
#
# COMPACT_ATOMS: atom_id res chain seq x y z
N MET A 1 30.92 56.78 -19.84
CA MET A 1 31.21 56.78 -21.28
C MET A 1 32.14 55.62 -21.60
N ARG A 2 31.79 54.83 -22.64
CA ARG A 2 32.51 53.67 -23.23
C ARG A 2 32.44 52.40 -22.37
N SER A 3 32.17 51.19 -22.86
CA SER A 3 32.15 50.66 -24.23
C SER A 3 31.30 49.37 -24.27
N THR A 4 30.67 49.12 -25.41
CA THR A 4 29.86 47.97 -25.81
C THR A 4 30.62 46.64 -25.92
N MET A 5 29.98 45.51 -25.62
CA MET A 5 30.15 44.18 -26.28
C MET A 5 29.05 43.22 -25.75
N MET A 6 27.95 43.02 -26.48
CA MET A 6 27.70 41.94 -27.45
C MET A 6 27.66 40.50 -26.87
N LEU A 7 26.41 40.02 -26.73
CA LEU A 7 25.87 38.65 -26.88
C LEU A 7 26.72 37.41 -26.55
N ALA A 8 26.16 36.59 -25.65
CA ALA A 8 26.13 35.13 -25.80
C ALA A 8 24.85 34.57 -25.14
N VAL A 9 23.72 34.61 -25.86
CA VAL A 9 22.53 33.80 -25.53
C VAL A 9 22.85 32.38 -25.98
N LEU A 10 23.35 31.56 -25.05
CA LEU A 10 23.50 30.13 -25.27
C LEU A 10 22.11 29.48 -25.24
N LEU A 11 21.57 29.28 -26.45
CA LEU A 11 20.43 28.42 -26.72
C LEU A 11 20.73 27.01 -26.19
N LEU A 12 20.09 26.63 -25.10
CA LEU A 12 19.96 25.23 -24.71
C LEU A 12 19.24 24.49 -25.84
N PRO A 13 19.74 23.30 -26.26
CA PRO A 13 19.06 22.51 -27.27
C PRO A 13 17.68 22.15 -26.72
N VAL A 14 16.65 22.55 -27.48
CA VAL A 14 15.28 22.04 -27.35
C VAL A 14 15.39 20.52 -27.28
N VAL A 15 15.11 19.96 -26.10
CA VAL A 15 14.83 18.54 -25.99
C VAL A 15 13.53 18.35 -26.76
N LEU A 16 13.63 17.90 -27.99
CA LEU A 16 12.48 17.43 -28.75
C LEU A 16 11.90 16.27 -27.95
N ALA A 17 10.83 16.55 -27.20
CA ALA A 17 9.90 15.53 -26.79
C ALA A 17 9.49 14.80 -28.08
N SER A 18 9.93 13.55 -28.22
CA SER A 18 9.49 12.68 -29.30
C SER A 18 8.03 12.37 -29.03
N ASP A 19 7.13 13.22 -29.52
CA ASP A 19 5.78 12.82 -29.85
C ASP A 19 5.94 11.75 -30.93
N ARG A 20 5.86 10.48 -30.54
CA ARG A 20 5.84 9.38 -31.48
C ARG A 20 4.46 9.41 -32.14
N ASN A 21 4.33 10.24 -33.16
CA ASN A 21 3.20 10.17 -34.08
C ASN A 21 3.29 8.84 -34.83
N CYS A 22 2.63 7.85 -34.26
CA CYS A 22 2.75 6.47 -34.69
C CYS A 22 1.80 6.25 -35.87
N THR A 23 2.33 6.45 -37.08
CA THR A 23 1.55 6.39 -38.32
C THR A 23 1.52 4.95 -38.84
N CYS A 24 0.44 4.23 -38.59
CA CYS A 24 0.19 2.94 -39.22
C CYS A 24 -0.58 3.12 -40.54
N PRO A 25 -0.27 2.35 -41.60
CA PRO A 25 -1.06 2.37 -42.84
C PRO A 25 -2.50 1.95 -42.58
N SER A 26 -3.47 2.72 -43.08
CA SER A 26 -4.91 2.48 -42.90
C SER A 26 -5.47 1.38 -43.83
N SER A 27 -5.02 0.12 -43.64
CA SER A 27 -5.63 -1.19 -44.04
C SER A 27 -5.95 -1.47 -45.54
N PRO A 28 -6.17 -2.74 -46.02
CA PRO A 28 -6.28 -4.02 -45.31
C PRO A 28 -5.32 -5.12 -45.81
N THR A 29 -4.73 -5.89 -44.90
CA THR A 29 -4.42 -7.31 -45.15
C THR A 29 -5.53 -8.16 -44.50
N PRO A 30 -5.66 -9.47 -44.79
CA PRO A 30 -6.85 -10.28 -44.44
C PRO A 30 -7.22 -10.25 -42.95
N GLU A 31 -8.30 -10.92 -42.53
CA GLU A 31 -8.61 -11.14 -41.10
C GLU A 31 -7.43 -11.72 -40.29
N ASP A 32 -6.43 -12.30 -40.98
CA ASP A 32 -5.12 -12.74 -40.46
C ASP A 32 -4.13 -11.61 -40.13
N SER A 33 -4.48 -10.34 -40.39
CA SER A 33 -3.68 -9.15 -40.09
C SER A 33 -3.91 -8.61 -38.69
N ALA A 34 -5.10 -8.87 -38.14
CA ALA A 34 -5.40 -8.57 -36.75
C ALA A 34 -4.52 -9.43 -35.83
N VAL A 35 -4.17 -8.89 -34.67
CA VAL A 35 -3.40 -9.63 -33.67
C VAL A 35 -4.07 -9.53 -32.31
N CYS A 36 -4.04 -10.61 -31.54
CA CYS A 36 -4.50 -10.60 -30.16
C CYS A 36 -3.34 -10.18 -29.25
N GLY A 37 -3.45 -9.03 -28.60
CA GLY A 37 -2.46 -8.57 -27.62
C GLY A 37 -2.47 -9.40 -26.34
N SER A 38 -1.36 -9.39 -25.60
CA SER A 38 -1.23 -10.00 -24.27
C SER A 38 -2.21 -9.40 -23.24
N ASP A 39 -2.79 -8.24 -23.53
CA ASP A 39 -3.85 -7.58 -22.78
C ASP A 39 -5.27 -8.08 -23.14
N GLY A 40 -5.38 -9.02 -24.09
CA GLY A 40 -6.64 -9.58 -24.57
C GLY A 40 -7.45 -8.61 -25.44
N ARG A 41 -6.83 -7.55 -25.99
CA ARG A 41 -7.42 -6.68 -27.02
C ARG A 41 -7.00 -7.14 -28.41
N THR A 42 -7.94 -7.06 -29.35
CA THR A 42 -7.63 -7.21 -30.78
C THR A 42 -7.11 -5.89 -31.31
N TYR A 43 -5.90 -5.91 -31.88
CA TYR A 43 -5.34 -4.80 -32.66
C TYR A 43 -5.55 -5.09 -34.14
N SER A 44 -5.83 -4.07 -34.94
CA SER A 44 -6.11 -4.29 -36.37
C SER A 44 -4.85 -4.66 -37.17
N SER A 45 -3.67 -4.38 -36.60
CA SER A 45 -2.38 -4.85 -37.10
C SER A 45 -1.33 -4.95 -35.99
N GLU A 46 -0.26 -5.69 -36.26
CA GLU A 46 0.96 -5.68 -35.43
C GLU A 46 1.55 -4.26 -35.29
N CYS A 47 1.43 -3.42 -36.33
CA CYS A 47 1.86 -2.01 -36.26
C CYS A 47 1.08 -1.26 -35.18
N GLU A 48 -0.24 -1.42 -35.13
CA GLU A 48 -1.07 -0.76 -34.11
C GLU A 48 -0.78 -1.28 -32.70
N LEU A 49 -0.50 -2.58 -32.56
CA LEU A 49 -0.07 -3.16 -31.28
C LEU A 49 1.23 -2.52 -30.80
N GLN A 50 2.22 -2.38 -31.68
CA GLN A 50 3.50 -1.75 -31.34
C GLN A 50 3.34 -0.25 -31.08
N CYS A 51 2.45 0.42 -31.82
CA CYS A 51 2.14 1.83 -31.64
C CYS A 51 1.40 2.14 -30.34
N ALA A 52 0.69 1.17 -29.76
CA ALA A 52 0.06 1.35 -28.46
C ALA A 52 1.08 1.64 -27.34
N GLY A 53 2.36 1.28 -27.54
CA GLY A 53 3.46 1.71 -26.68
C GLY A 53 3.37 1.25 -25.22
N LEU A 54 2.51 0.27 -24.94
CA LEU A 54 2.29 -0.24 -23.59
C LEU A 54 3.48 -1.15 -23.17
N PRO A 55 4.13 -0.90 -22.02
CA PRO A 55 5.22 -1.74 -21.54
C PRO A 55 4.78 -3.20 -21.36
N GLY A 56 5.45 -4.13 -22.06
CA GLY A 56 5.15 -5.57 -21.98
C GLY A 56 3.96 -6.04 -22.83
N LEU A 57 3.40 -5.17 -23.68
CA LEU A 57 2.40 -5.56 -24.66
C LEU A 57 3.07 -6.29 -25.83
N SER A 58 2.58 -7.48 -26.15
CA SER A 58 3.07 -8.31 -27.26
C SER A 58 1.90 -9.05 -27.91
N ALA A 59 2.02 -9.40 -29.19
CA ALA A 59 1.07 -10.32 -29.79
C ALA A 59 1.15 -11.70 -29.12
N THR A 60 0.01 -12.26 -28.74
CA THR A 60 -0.14 -13.61 -28.20
C THR A 60 -0.40 -14.61 -29.33
N HIS A 61 -1.27 -14.25 -30.27
CA HIS A 61 -1.53 -15.04 -31.47
C HIS A 61 -2.02 -14.13 -32.61
N LEU A 62 -1.89 -14.62 -33.84
CA LEU A 62 -2.48 -13.99 -35.04
C LEU A 62 -4.00 -14.14 -35.04
N GLY A 63 -4.68 -13.20 -35.68
CA GLY A 63 -6.14 -13.08 -35.69
C GLY A 63 -6.70 -12.37 -34.45
N PRO A 64 -8.01 -12.06 -34.46
CA PRO A 64 -8.67 -11.38 -33.35
C PRO A 64 -8.68 -12.24 -32.09
N CYS A 65 -8.61 -11.59 -30.92
CA CYS A 65 -8.86 -12.28 -29.66
C CYS A 65 -10.25 -12.92 -29.68
N ASN A 66 -10.37 -14.13 -29.14
CA ASN A 66 -11.66 -14.80 -29.01
C ASN A 66 -12.58 -13.97 -28.10
N THR A 67 -13.56 -13.26 -28.68
CA THR A 67 -14.47 -12.35 -27.98
C THR A 67 -15.36 -13.07 -26.98
N THR A 68 -15.65 -14.36 -27.18
CA THR A 68 -16.40 -15.16 -26.20
C THR A 68 -15.55 -15.47 -24.97
N VAL A 69 -14.25 -15.73 -25.14
CA VAL A 69 -13.30 -15.92 -24.05
C VAL A 69 -13.00 -14.59 -23.36
N VAL A 70 -12.83 -13.48 -24.08
CA VAL A 70 -12.59 -12.16 -23.49
C VAL A 70 -13.84 -11.62 -22.76
N ALA A 71 -15.04 -11.76 -23.34
CA ALA A 71 -16.29 -11.35 -22.69
C ALA A 71 -16.65 -12.25 -21.50
N SER A 72 -16.41 -13.55 -21.59
CA SER A 72 -16.58 -14.46 -20.45
C SER A 72 -15.54 -14.21 -19.36
N ARG A 73 -14.27 -13.89 -19.70
CA ARG A 73 -13.24 -13.48 -18.74
C ARG A 73 -13.56 -12.13 -18.09
N ARG A 74 -14.17 -11.18 -18.82
CA ARG A 74 -14.67 -9.89 -18.30
C ARG A 74 -15.88 -10.05 -17.37
N ARG A 75 -16.87 -10.86 -17.73
CA ARG A 75 -18.02 -11.17 -16.83
C ARG A 75 -17.56 -11.97 -15.61
N ARG A 76 -16.64 -12.91 -15.81
CA ARG A 76 -16.03 -13.71 -14.74
C ARG A 76 -15.26 -12.84 -13.76
N SER A 77 -14.42 -11.92 -14.22
CA SER A 77 -13.60 -11.09 -13.31
C SER A 77 -14.42 -10.11 -12.46
N THR A 78 -15.52 -9.56 -12.97
CA THR A 78 -16.39 -8.67 -12.17
C THR A 78 -17.20 -9.44 -11.14
N VAL A 79 -17.70 -10.64 -11.49
CA VAL A 79 -18.45 -11.49 -10.57
C VAL A 79 -17.52 -12.09 -9.51
N GLU A 80 -16.36 -12.61 -9.92
CA GLU A 80 -15.33 -13.15 -9.01
C GLU A 80 -14.88 -12.10 -7.98
N LEU A 81 -14.64 -10.86 -8.41
CA LEU A 81 -14.17 -9.81 -7.51
C LEU A 81 -15.23 -9.40 -6.49
N GLU A 82 -16.51 -9.38 -6.87
CA GLU A 82 -17.61 -9.04 -5.96
C GLU A 82 -17.86 -10.14 -4.93
N GLU A 83 -17.95 -11.39 -5.38
CA GLU A 83 -18.09 -12.56 -4.50
C GLU A 83 -16.92 -12.63 -3.51
N TRP A 84 -15.72 -12.34 -4.00
CA TRP A 84 -14.52 -12.33 -3.20
C TRP A 84 -14.49 -11.20 -2.15
N ARG A 85 -14.92 -9.98 -2.52
CA ARG A 85 -15.07 -8.86 -1.55
C ARG A 85 -16.11 -9.18 -0.49
N LYS A 86 -17.22 -9.78 -0.89
CA LYS A 86 -18.26 -10.24 0.04
C LYS A 86 -17.68 -11.27 1.02
N CYS A 87 -16.96 -12.27 0.55
CA CYS A 87 -16.30 -13.24 1.43
C CYS A 87 -15.33 -12.58 2.41
N GLN A 88 -14.53 -11.61 1.96
CA GLN A 88 -13.61 -10.87 2.83
C GLN A 88 -14.33 -10.07 3.91
N ALA A 89 -15.47 -9.46 3.57
CA ALA A 89 -16.30 -8.73 4.53
C ALA A 89 -16.92 -9.70 5.55
N ASP A 90 -17.51 -10.80 5.08
CA ASP A 90 -18.17 -11.81 5.92
C ASP A 90 -17.17 -12.49 6.87
N ARG A 91 -15.98 -12.84 6.37
CA ARG A 91 -14.89 -13.42 7.17
C ARG A 91 -14.05 -12.38 7.90
N LYS A 92 -14.36 -11.10 7.72
CA LYS A 92 -13.65 -9.94 8.29
C LYS A 92 -12.13 -10.03 8.07
N CYS A 93 -11.67 -10.36 6.87
CA CYS A 93 -10.24 -10.60 6.63
C CYS A 93 -9.32 -9.41 6.98
N ALA A 94 -9.81 -8.16 6.88
CA ALA A 94 -9.06 -6.97 7.29
C ALA A 94 -8.97 -6.81 8.83
N ALA A 95 -9.96 -7.32 9.56
CA ALA A 95 -10.07 -7.27 11.02
C ALA A 95 -9.92 -8.66 11.65
N LYS A 96 -9.34 -9.62 10.90
CA LYS A 96 -9.28 -11.02 11.30
C LYS A 96 -8.50 -11.10 12.61
N ASN A 97 -9.10 -11.73 13.61
CA ASN A 97 -8.45 -12.02 14.87
C ASN A 97 -7.44 -13.15 14.63
N CYS A 98 -6.24 -12.80 14.18
CA CYS A 98 -5.08 -13.67 14.08
C CYS A 98 -4.51 -13.92 15.49
N GLU A 99 -5.35 -14.40 16.41
CA GLU A 99 -5.01 -14.62 17.82
C GLU A 99 -3.93 -15.71 17.96
N GLU A 100 -3.90 -16.66 17.04
CA GLU A 100 -2.83 -17.66 16.89
C GLU A 100 -1.44 -17.06 16.67
N CYS A 101 -1.35 -15.80 16.24
CA CYS A 101 -0.10 -15.05 16.09
C CYS A 101 0.30 -14.28 17.36
N ILE A 102 -0.45 -14.41 18.45
CA ILE A 102 -0.15 -13.78 19.74
C ILE A 102 0.55 -14.81 20.62
N VAL A 103 1.86 -14.67 20.79
CA VAL A 103 2.68 -15.56 21.62
C VAL A 103 3.23 -14.77 22.80
N GLY A 104 2.89 -15.18 24.02
CA GLY A 104 3.39 -14.52 25.24
C GLY A 104 2.98 -13.05 25.40
N GLY A 105 1.85 -12.64 24.82
CA GLY A 105 1.37 -11.25 24.85
C GLY A 105 1.96 -10.35 23.77
N PHE A 106 2.83 -10.86 22.91
CA PHE A 106 3.38 -10.15 21.75
C PHE A 106 2.72 -10.67 20.47
N THR A 107 2.37 -9.76 19.57
CA THR A 107 1.85 -10.12 18.24
C THR A 107 3.00 -10.26 17.26
N ASP A 108 3.15 -11.43 16.65
CA ASP A 108 4.03 -11.62 15.50
C ASP A 108 3.39 -10.95 14.26
N SER A 109 4.07 -9.91 13.75
CA SER A 109 3.61 -9.11 12.61
C SER A 109 3.70 -9.88 11.29
N LYS A 110 4.71 -10.73 11.11
CA LYS A 110 4.87 -11.60 9.93
C LYS A 110 3.77 -12.65 9.90
N CYS A 111 3.52 -13.31 11.03
CA CYS A 111 2.40 -14.24 11.19
C CYS A 111 1.06 -13.56 10.92
N ARG A 112 0.82 -12.37 11.49
CA ARG A 112 -0.45 -11.64 11.28
C ARG A 112 -0.64 -11.25 9.81
N GLN A 113 0.44 -10.85 9.13
CA GLN A 113 0.39 -10.58 7.71
C GLN A 113 0.02 -11.85 6.92
N MET A 114 0.70 -12.97 7.16
CA MET A 114 0.37 -14.24 6.51
C MET A 114 -1.05 -14.71 6.80
N CYS A 115 -1.55 -14.53 8.03
CA CYS A 115 -2.93 -14.84 8.41
C CYS A 115 -3.95 -14.00 7.62
N GLN A 116 -3.70 -12.70 7.46
CA GLN A 116 -4.56 -11.82 6.65
C GLN A 116 -4.52 -12.22 5.18
N GLU A 117 -3.33 -12.42 4.62
CA GLU A 117 -3.15 -12.82 3.23
C GLU A 117 -3.79 -14.19 2.95
N ASN A 118 -3.66 -15.16 3.87
CA ASN A 118 -4.32 -16.46 3.78
C ASN A 118 -5.86 -16.34 3.80
N CYS A 119 -6.43 -15.42 4.59
CA CYS A 119 -7.87 -15.17 4.59
C CYS A 119 -8.34 -14.61 3.24
N ILE A 120 -7.62 -13.60 2.75
CA ILE A 120 -7.85 -12.92 1.47
C ILE A 120 -7.75 -13.93 0.32
N CYS A 121 -6.69 -14.72 0.27
CA CYS A 121 -6.45 -15.72 -0.78
C CYS A 121 -7.39 -16.91 -0.70
N GLY A 122 -7.70 -17.39 0.51
CA GLY A 122 -8.70 -18.44 0.70
C GLY A 122 -10.09 -18.00 0.23
N CYS A 123 -10.48 -16.74 0.43
CA CYS A 123 -11.73 -16.19 -0.13
C CYS A 123 -11.73 -16.14 -1.67
N ALA A 124 -10.57 -16.02 -2.30
CA ALA A 124 -10.42 -16.04 -3.76
C ALA A 124 -10.33 -17.47 -4.32
N GLY A 125 -10.39 -18.50 -3.47
CA GLY A 125 -10.11 -19.89 -3.87
C GLY A 125 -8.66 -20.11 -4.30
N LEU A 126 -7.75 -19.25 -3.84
CA LEU A 126 -6.34 -19.26 -4.19
C LEU A 126 -5.49 -19.90 -3.08
N PRO A 127 -4.25 -20.32 -3.40
CA PRO A 127 -3.37 -20.98 -2.46
C PRO A 127 -3.15 -20.21 -1.15
N THR A 128 -3.10 -20.94 -0.03
CA THR A 128 -2.74 -20.45 1.31
C THR A 128 -1.50 -21.18 1.82
N GLY A 129 -0.81 -20.60 2.80
CA GLY A 129 0.51 -21.05 3.26
C GLY A 129 0.63 -21.06 4.78
N GLY A 130 1.83 -21.36 5.27
CA GLY A 130 2.14 -21.36 6.70
C GLY A 130 2.07 -19.96 7.33
N LEU A 131 2.02 -19.94 8.66
CA LEU A 131 2.02 -18.72 9.48
C LEU A 131 3.38 -18.47 10.14
N ASP A 132 4.35 -19.34 9.89
CA ASP A 132 5.73 -19.21 10.35
C ASP A 132 6.49 -18.12 9.60
N GLU A 133 7.59 -17.67 10.20
CA GLU A 133 8.49 -16.66 9.64
C GLU A 133 9.04 -17.05 8.26
N ASP A 134 9.42 -18.31 8.06
CA ASP A 134 9.98 -18.76 6.77
C ASP A 134 8.94 -18.67 5.64
N SER A 135 7.67 -18.98 5.94
CA SER A 135 6.56 -18.83 5.01
C SER A 135 6.33 -17.37 4.61
N HIS A 136 6.45 -16.45 5.57
CA HIS A 136 6.40 -15.01 5.28
C HIS A 136 7.56 -14.55 4.40
N ASP A 137 8.79 -14.92 4.75
CA ASP A 137 9.99 -14.47 4.04
C ASP A 137 10.00 -14.97 2.59
N ARG A 138 9.56 -16.22 2.34
CA ARG A 138 9.41 -16.77 0.98
C ARG A 138 8.34 -16.03 0.18
N TRP A 139 7.17 -15.79 0.77
CA TRP A 139 6.09 -15.03 0.13
C TRP A 139 6.58 -13.62 -0.21
N TYR A 140 7.20 -12.92 0.73
CA TYR A 140 7.65 -11.54 0.55
C TYR A 140 8.72 -11.44 -0.55
N LYS A 141 9.69 -12.36 -0.56
CA LYS A 141 10.70 -12.45 -1.61
C LYS A 141 10.05 -12.62 -2.99
N CYS A 142 9.14 -13.60 -3.16
CA CYS A 142 8.41 -13.80 -4.40
C CYS A 142 7.59 -12.56 -4.81
N PHE A 143 6.90 -11.95 -3.86
CA PHE A 143 6.03 -10.80 -4.09
C PHE A 143 6.82 -9.62 -4.65
N GLN A 144 8.03 -9.40 -4.14
CA GLN A 144 8.97 -8.40 -4.63
C GLN A 144 9.55 -8.76 -6.01
N GLU A 145 10.06 -9.99 -6.17
CA GLU A 145 10.66 -10.44 -7.44
C GLU A 145 9.66 -10.42 -8.61
N ARG A 146 8.40 -10.77 -8.35
CA ARG A 146 7.32 -10.70 -9.36
C ARG A 146 6.78 -9.29 -9.56
N GLY A 147 7.15 -8.35 -8.69
CA GLY A 147 6.68 -6.97 -8.74
C GLY A 147 5.17 -6.85 -8.61
N CYS A 148 4.54 -7.67 -7.73
CA CYS A 148 3.08 -7.71 -7.64
C CYS A 148 2.51 -6.33 -7.26
N SER A 149 3.13 -5.63 -6.31
CA SER A 149 2.73 -4.25 -5.93
C SER A 149 3.11 -3.22 -7.00
N SER A 150 4.32 -3.31 -7.57
CA SER A 150 4.83 -2.32 -8.52
C SER A 150 4.07 -2.32 -9.85
N LYS A 151 3.48 -3.46 -10.25
CA LYS A 151 2.61 -3.57 -11.43
C LYS A 151 1.18 -3.08 -11.16
N LYS A 152 0.73 -3.07 -9.91
CA LYS A 152 -0.63 -2.69 -9.53
C LYS A 152 -0.92 -1.23 -9.86
N ILE A 153 -0.10 -0.32 -9.33
CA ILE A 153 -0.28 1.14 -9.46
C ILE A 153 -0.39 1.58 -10.94
N PRO A 154 0.57 1.26 -11.82
CA PRO A 154 0.48 1.65 -13.23
C PRO A 154 -0.73 1.02 -13.95
N CYS A 155 -1.14 -0.20 -13.56
CA CYS A 155 -2.36 -0.81 -14.10
C CYS A 155 -3.59 0.06 -13.79
N TYR A 156 -3.77 0.49 -12.54
CA TYR A 156 -4.88 1.35 -12.15
C TYR A 156 -4.86 2.73 -12.83
N HIS A 157 -3.68 3.35 -12.96
CA HIS A 157 -3.56 4.65 -13.62
C HIS A 157 -3.90 4.61 -15.11
N ASN A 158 -3.65 3.47 -15.77
CA ASN A 158 -3.94 3.29 -17.19
C ASN A 158 -5.38 2.80 -17.45
N CYS A 159 -6.24 2.73 -16.43
CA CYS A 159 -7.62 2.26 -16.57
C CYS A 159 -8.62 3.40 -16.81
N ASP A 160 -9.39 3.27 -17.89
CA ASP A 160 -10.47 4.17 -18.30
C ASP A 160 -11.84 3.81 -17.67
N ASN A 161 -12.01 2.60 -17.14
CA ASN A 161 -13.29 2.13 -16.63
C ASN A 161 -13.17 1.14 -15.44
N GLN A 162 -14.31 0.85 -14.82
CA GLN A 162 -14.37 -0.02 -13.64
C GLN A 162 -14.03 -1.49 -13.94
N VAL A 163 -14.34 -1.98 -15.15
CA VAL A 163 -13.98 -3.34 -15.56
C VAL A 163 -12.46 -3.50 -15.64
N CYS A 164 -11.76 -2.51 -16.20
CA CYS A 164 -10.30 -2.45 -16.21
C CYS A 164 -9.74 -2.44 -14.78
N ARG A 165 -10.26 -1.57 -13.91
CA ARG A 165 -9.84 -1.53 -12.50
C ARG A 165 -10.08 -2.84 -11.76
N ASN A 166 -11.15 -3.55 -12.09
CA ASN A 166 -11.45 -4.86 -11.53
C ASN A 166 -10.48 -5.94 -12.05
N LEU A 167 -10.08 -5.89 -13.32
CA LEU A 167 -9.03 -6.76 -13.86
C LEU A 167 -7.68 -6.51 -13.16
N CYS A 168 -7.26 -5.25 -13.02
CA CYS A 168 -6.05 -4.89 -12.28
C CYS A 168 -6.07 -5.38 -10.83
N ALA A 169 -7.24 -5.32 -10.18
CA ALA A 169 -7.42 -5.91 -8.86
C ALA A 169 -7.15 -7.42 -8.93
N MET A 170 -7.88 -8.14 -9.77
CA MET A 170 -7.76 -9.60 -9.85
C MET A 170 -6.34 -10.06 -10.18
N ASP A 171 -5.62 -9.34 -11.05
CA ASP A 171 -4.24 -9.67 -11.39
C ASP A 171 -3.27 -9.45 -10.23
N TYR A 172 -3.45 -8.36 -9.47
CA TYR A 172 -2.69 -8.14 -8.23
C TYR A 172 -2.90 -9.29 -7.24
N ILE A 173 -4.14 -9.74 -7.05
CA ILE A 173 -4.48 -10.79 -6.09
C ILE A 173 -3.97 -12.15 -6.53
N ARG A 174 -4.11 -12.50 -7.82
CA ARG A 174 -3.51 -13.72 -8.35
C ARG A 174 -1.99 -13.72 -8.22
N CYS A 175 -1.35 -12.56 -8.44
CA CYS A 175 0.10 -12.41 -8.23
C CYS A 175 0.48 -12.64 -6.76
N ASN A 176 -0.21 -11.95 -5.85
CA ASN A 176 0.04 -12.01 -4.41
C ASN A 176 -0.21 -13.41 -3.82
N CYS A 177 -1.39 -13.97 -4.04
CA CYS A 177 -1.75 -15.30 -3.54
C CYS A 177 -0.96 -16.40 -4.23
N GLY A 178 -0.64 -16.19 -5.51
CA GLY A 178 0.28 -17.04 -6.23
C GLY A 178 1.67 -17.05 -5.61
N CYS A 179 2.03 -16.13 -4.71
CA CYS A 179 3.29 -16.14 -3.97
C CYS A 179 3.27 -16.93 -2.64
N ILE A 180 2.09 -17.25 -2.12
CA ILE A 180 1.94 -17.78 -0.75
C ILE A 180 2.44 -19.23 -0.62
N GLN A 181 2.44 -20.01 -1.71
CA GLN A 181 2.86 -21.42 -1.70
C GLN A 181 4.25 -21.68 -2.26
N HIS A 182 5.06 -20.68 -2.60
CA HIS A 182 6.40 -20.96 -3.13
C HIS A 182 7.31 -21.54 -2.05
N ALA A 183 7.42 -22.87 -2.04
CA ALA A 183 8.72 -23.49 -1.98
C ALA A 183 9.50 -23.09 -3.26
N PRO A 184 10.85 -23.00 -3.22
CA PRO A 184 11.61 -22.83 -4.45
C PRO A 184 11.26 -23.97 -5.41
N ASP A 185 10.83 -23.61 -6.62
CA ASP A 185 10.61 -24.55 -7.72
C ASP A 185 11.93 -25.26 -8.07
N THR A 186 12.15 -26.42 -7.47
CA THR A 186 13.00 -27.47 -8.03
C THR A 186 12.28 -28.81 -7.91
N SER A 187 11.30 -29.05 -8.76
CA SER A 187 11.15 -30.30 -9.52
C SER A 187 9.80 -30.34 -10.28
N THR A 188 9.93 -30.36 -11.61
CA THR A 188 9.18 -31.13 -12.61
C THR A 188 7.67 -31.43 -12.38
N PRO A 189 6.80 -31.09 -13.35
CA PRO A 189 5.38 -31.37 -13.26
C PRO A 189 5.09 -32.87 -13.42
N ALA A 190 4.54 -33.50 -12.38
CA ALA A 190 3.86 -34.78 -12.51
C ALA A 190 2.41 -34.54 -12.95
N ALA A 191 2.01 -35.24 -14.00
CA ALA A 191 0.70 -35.20 -14.63
C ALA A 191 -0.45 -35.55 -13.66
N PRO A 192 -1.70 -35.09 -13.95
CA PRO A 192 -2.84 -35.35 -13.07
C PRO A 192 -3.30 -36.80 -13.20
N THR A 193 -3.28 -37.54 -12.10
CA THR A 193 -3.99 -38.82 -11.99
C THR A 193 -5.43 -38.55 -11.52
N THR A 194 -6.35 -38.98 -12.37
CA THR A 194 -7.79 -39.08 -12.15
C THR A 194 -8.12 -40.08 -11.04
N SER A 195 -9.02 -39.71 -10.12
CA SER A 195 -9.91 -40.62 -9.33
C SER A 195 -10.91 -39.75 -8.54
N THR A 196 -12.13 -39.54 -9.02
CA THR A 196 -13.37 -40.28 -8.73
C THR A 196 -13.90 -40.13 -7.29
N THR A 197 -14.98 -39.35 -7.19
CA THR A 197 -16.20 -39.53 -6.37
C THR A 197 -16.08 -40.11 -4.96
N THR A 198 -16.41 -39.32 -3.92
CA THR A 198 -17.56 -39.54 -3.03
C THR A 198 -17.84 -38.30 -2.17
N ALA A 199 -19.12 -37.99 -1.93
CA ALA A 199 -19.62 -37.13 -0.86
C ALA A 199 -20.80 -37.87 -0.18
N PRO A 200 -21.36 -37.39 0.93
CA PRO A 200 -20.76 -36.94 2.18
C PRO A 200 -21.25 -37.79 3.37
N THR A 201 -20.55 -37.77 4.50
CA THR A 201 -21.10 -38.34 5.75
C THR A 201 -21.27 -37.25 6.79
N THR A 202 -22.54 -37.04 7.14
CA THR A 202 -23.09 -36.24 8.22
C THR A 202 -22.49 -36.65 9.56
N SER A 203 -22.11 -35.67 10.39
CA SER A 203 -21.94 -35.88 11.83
C SER A 203 -22.28 -34.60 12.56
N THR A 204 -23.47 -34.64 13.13
CA THR A 204 -24.08 -33.75 14.11
C THR A 204 -23.25 -33.78 15.39
N THR A 205 -22.85 -32.63 15.93
CA THR A 205 -22.58 -32.50 17.37
C THR A 205 -22.88 -31.08 17.86
N THR A 206 -23.87 -31.08 18.74
CA THR A 206 -24.37 -30.12 19.73
C THR A 206 -23.41 -29.03 20.22
N ALA A 207 -23.94 -27.82 20.29
CA ALA A 207 -23.39 -26.67 21.03
C ALA A 207 -23.63 -26.78 22.54
N PRO A 208 -22.79 -26.13 23.37
CA PRO A 208 -23.23 -25.62 24.66
C PRO A 208 -23.25 -24.07 24.66
N THR A 209 -24.40 -23.58 25.09
CA THR A 209 -24.72 -22.20 25.45
C THR A 209 -23.99 -21.81 26.73
N SER A 210 -23.32 -20.65 26.76
CA SER A 210 -23.00 -19.98 28.02
C SER A 210 -22.95 -18.46 27.84
N THR A 211 -24.04 -17.85 28.27
CA THR A 211 -24.23 -16.44 28.58
C THR A 211 -23.27 -16.00 29.67
N THR A 212 -22.50 -14.91 29.51
CA THR A 212 -22.06 -14.06 30.63
C THR A 212 -21.72 -12.65 30.11
N ALA A 213 -22.08 -11.67 30.94
CA ALA A 213 -22.18 -10.24 30.70
C ALA A 213 -20.89 -9.52 30.28
N ALA A 214 -21.10 -8.45 29.51
CA ALA A 214 -20.12 -7.39 29.27
C ALA A 214 -19.91 -6.53 30.52
N PRO A 215 -18.70 -5.98 30.73
CA PRO A 215 -18.52 -4.73 31.44
C PRO A 215 -18.25 -3.60 30.44
N THR A 216 -19.16 -2.64 30.44
CA THR A 216 -18.99 -1.30 29.91
C THR A 216 -17.95 -0.56 30.75
N SER A 217 -16.91 -0.01 30.14
CA SER A 217 -16.11 1.05 30.76
C SER A 217 -15.66 2.06 29.71
N THR A 218 -16.50 3.08 29.54
CA THR A 218 -16.11 4.41 29.08
C THR A 218 -15.13 5.01 30.09
N THR A 219 -14.01 5.54 29.63
CA THR A 219 -13.23 6.51 30.41
C THR A 219 -12.68 7.54 29.45
N GLU A 220 -13.35 8.69 29.40
CA GLU A 220 -12.78 9.95 28.96
C GLU A 220 -11.62 10.29 29.90
N ALA A 221 -10.43 10.51 29.35
CA ALA A 221 -9.30 11.08 30.08
C ALA A 221 -9.08 12.52 29.61
N SER A 222 -9.50 13.43 30.49
CA SER A 222 -9.17 14.85 30.49
C SER A 222 -7.66 15.07 30.49
N ALA A 223 -7.21 16.06 29.72
CA ALA A 223 -5.87 16.61 29.74
C ALA A 223 -5.51 17.16 31.13
N THR A 224 -4.39 16.71 31.68
CA THR A 224 -3.40 17.50 32.42
C THR A 224 -2.18 16.62 32.70
N ASP A 225 -1.03 17.08 32.21
CA ASP A 225 0.33 16.83 32.72
C ASP A 225 0.73 15.36 33.00
N THR A 226 1.11 14.65 31.95
CA THR A 226 1.93 13.43 32.08
C THR A 226 3.33 13.74 31.60
N ASP A 227 4.32 13.60 32.49
CA ASP A 227 5.75 13.66 32.22
C ASP A 227 6.14 12.71 31.07
N TRP A 228 6.13 13.23 29.84
CA TRP A 228 6.47 12.52 28.62
C TRP A 228 7.98 12.47 28.48
N THR A 229 8.51 11.28 28.17
CA THR A 229 9.92 11.11 27.80
C THR A 229 10.02 10.72 26.34
N TRP A 230 11.17 10.98 25.73
CA TRP A 230 11.44 10.54 24.35
C TRP A 230 11.23 9.04 24.17
N GLN A 231 11.56 8.23 25.18
CA GLN A 231 11.32 6.79 25.16
C GLN A 231 9.83 6.43 25.16
N LYS A 232 9.00 7.07 25.98
CA LYS A 232 7.53 6.85 25.95
C LYS A 232 6.97 7.25 24.58
N TYR A 233 7.45 8.37 24.05
CA TYR A 233 7.05 8.89 22.75
C TYR A 233 7.38 7.93 21.60
N THR A 234 8.62 7.45 21.51
CA THR A 234 9.02 6.53 20.43
C THR A 234 8.27 5.21 20.50
N VAL A 235 8.02 4.68 21.71
CA VAL A 235 7.19 3.49 21.92
C VAL A 235 5.75 3.72 21.45
N CYS A 236 5.13 4.85 21.77
CA CYS A 236 3.77 5.15 21.31
C CYS A 236 3.68 5.26 19.78
N VAL A 237 4.63 5.94 19.15
CA VAL A 237 4.68 6.09 17.68
C VAL A 237 4.90 4.74 17.01
N ASP A 238 5.78 3.90 17.55
CA ASP A 238 6.07 2.55 17.04
C ASP A 238 4.86 1.62 17.17
N GLN A 239 4.15 1.68 18.30
CA GLN A 239 2.92 0.92 18.54
C GLN A 239 1.72 1.43 17.72
N SER A 240 1.77 2.67 17.24
CA SER A 240 0.71 3.27 16.43
C SER A 240 0.90 2.94 14.95
N CYS A 241 0.56 1.71 14.55
CA CYS A 241 0.75 1.17 13.19
C CYS A 241 0.04 1.93 12.05
N ASN A 242 -0.77 2.95 12.37
CA ASN A 242 -1.46 3.82 11.41
C ASN A 242 -0.93 5.26 11.39
N CYS A 243 0.11 5.59 12.18
CA CYS A 243 0.73 6.92 12.17
C CYS A 243 1.27 7.24 10.77
N GLY A 244 0.60 8.15 10.06
CA GLY A 244 0.96 8.52 8.69
C GLY A 244 0.58 7.48 7.63
N ARG A 245 -0.38 6.58 7.89
CA ARG A 245 -0.96 5.73 6.85
C ARG A 245 -2.20 6.42 6.28
N SER A 246 -2.15 6.76 5.00
CA SER A 246 -3.24 7.45 4.29
C SER A 246 -3.34 6.90 2.87
N SER A 247 -4.57 6.66 2.40
CA SER A 247 -4.85 6.37 0.99
C SER A 247 -4.74 7.61 0.09
N ALA A 248 -4.71 8.81 0.70
CA ALA A 248 -4.47 10.10 0.06
C ALA A 248 -3.05 10.57 0.44
N PRO A 249 -2.08 10.57 -0.51
CA PRO A 249 -0.70 10.98 -0.25
C PRO A 249 -0.58 12.38 0.34
N GLU A 250 -1.48 13.29 -0.04
CA GLU A 250 -1.52 14.69 0.42
C GLU A 250 -1.81 14.78 1.93
N LEU A 251 -2.55 13.80 2.47
CA LEU A 251 -2.96 13.76 3.88
C LEU A 251 -1.99 12.97 4.75
N GLN A 252 -0.94 12.38 4.17
CA GLN A 252 -0.04 11.50 4.89
C GLN A 252 0.74 12.25 5.99
N GLY A 253 1.22 13.45 5.68
CA GLY A 253 1.95 14.31 6.62
C GLY A 253 1.08 14.76 7.78
N ILE A 254 -0.16 15.16 7.50
CA ILE A 254 -1.13 15.65 8.49
C ILE A 254 -1.57 14.51 9.43
N ARG A 255 -1.91 13.33 8.88
CA ARG A 255 -2.24 12.16 9.71
C ARG A 255 -1.06 11.73 10.57
N LYS A 256 0.16 11.81 10.05
CA LYS A 256 1.36 11.51 10.82
C LYS A 256 1.49 12.48 11.99
N ALA A 257 1.42 13.79 11.73
CA ALA A 257 1.53 14.82 12.74
C ALA A 257 0.43 14.71 13.82
N ASN A 258 -0.83 14.51 13.45
CA ASN A 258 -1.92 14.35 14.42
C ASN A 258 -1.80 13.08 15.26
N CYS A 259 -1.32 11.99 14.68
CA CYS A 259 -1.04 10.75 15.41
C CYS A 259 0.08 10.96 16.43
N THR A 260 1.14 11.67 16.03
CA THR A 260 2.23 12.10 16.91
C THR A 260 1.74 12.97 18.09
N CYS A 261 0.83 13.90 17.84
CA CYS A 261 0.22 14.73 18.90
C CYS A 261 -0.70 13.93 19.82
N SER A 262 -1.52 13.06 19.25
CA SER A 262 -2.40 12.16 20.01
C SER A 262 -1.62 11.25 20.95
N CYS A 263 -0.44 10.77 20.52
CA CYS A 263 0.46 10.02 21.38
C CYS A 263 0.80 10.78 22.65
N MET A 264 1.05 12.08 22.58
CA MET A 264 1.39 12.91 23.74
C MET A 264 0.16 13.48 24.48
N GLY A 265 -1.06 13.09 24.09
CA GLY A 265 -2.30 13.67 24.62
C GLY A 265 -2.51 15.13 24.23
N LEU A 266 -1.81 15.61 23.20
CA LEU A 266 -1.90 16.98 22.71
C LEU A 266 -2.88 17.08 21.55
N PRO A 267 -3.62 18.21 21.44
CA PRO A 267 -4.45 18.46 20.28
C PRO A 267 -3.58 18.51 19.02
N GLY A 268 -3.97 17.76 17.98
CA GLY A 268 -3.45 17.94 16.62
C GLY A 268 -4.16 19.11 15.91
N GLY A 269 -3.94 19.25 14.61
CA GLY A 269 -4.63 20.25 13.77
C GLY A 269 -5.47 19.65 12.67
N ASP A 270 -6.44 20.39 12.17
CA ASP A 270 -7.15 20.02 10.95
C ASP A 270 -6.34 20.38 9.69
N LEU A 271 -6.87 20.02 8.53
CA LEU A 271 -6.25 20.29 7.23
C LEU A 271 -6.08 21.78 6.93
N GLU A 272 -7.01 22.61 7.40
CA GLU A 272 -7.06 24.04 7.09
C GLU A 272 -6.06 24.82 7.95
N ALA A 273 -5.80 24.34 9.18
CA ALA A 273 -4.80 24.89 10.07
C ALA A 273 -3.39 24.85 9.47
N TYR A 274 -3.01 23.77 8.75
CA TYR A 274 -1.66 23.65 8.18
C TYR A 274 -1.36 24.66 7.07
N ASP A 275 -2.37 25.16 6.37
CA ASP A 275 -2.17 26.13 5.28
C ASP A 275 -2.18 27.59 5.77
N SER A 276 -2.42 27.82 7.07
CA SER A 276 -2.39 29.15 7.67
C SER A 276 -0.96 29.70 7.78
N GLU A 277 -0.77 30.95 7.36
CA GLU A 277 0.50 31.66 7.50
C GLU A 277 0.94 31.80 8.97
N ALA A 278 -0.02 31.88 9.89
CA ALA A 278 0.25 31.91 11.33
C ALA A 278 0.82 30.58 11.83
N VAL A 279 0.25 29.45 11.38
CA VAL A 279 0.70 28.10 11.74
C VAL A 279 2.07 27.82 11.11
N GLN A 280 2.29 28.18 9.84
CA GLN A 280 3.60 28.03 9.19
C GLN A 280 4.70 28.84 9.89
N ARG A 281 4.38 30.07 10.35
CA ARG A 281 5.29 30.89 11.15
C ARG A 281 5.62 30.23 12.49
N CYS A 282 4.61 29.76 13.22
CA CYS A 282 4.78 29.05 14.49
C CYS A 282 5.64 27.78 14.34
N LEU A 283 5.39 26.98 13.30
CA LEU A 283 6.18 25.79 12.99
C LEU A 283 7.66 26.13 12.67
N GLY A 284 7.89 27.26 12.00
CA GLY A 284 9.23 27.81 11.78
C GLY A 284 9.93 28.15 13.09
N ASP A 285 9.26 28.87 13.98
CA ASP A 285 9.79 29.24 15.31
C ASP A 285 10.11 28.00 16.16
N CYS A 286 9.28 26.96 16.13
CA CYS A 286 9.56 25.68 16.77
C CYS A 286 10.82 24.99 16.21
N GLY A 287 11.05 25.09 14.89
CA GLY A 287 12.25 24.57 14.23
C GLY A 287 13.52 25.29 14.66
N ASP A 288 13.47 26.62 14.73
CA ASP A 288 14.59 27.43 15.21
C ASP A 288 14.93 27.16 16.68
N GLN A 289 13.92 26.90 17.51
CA GLN A 289 14.11 26.51 18.91
C GLN A 289 14.79 25.15 19.04
N GLU A 290 14.40 24.15 18.23
CA GLU A 290 15.06 22.85 18.21
C GLU A 290 16.54 22.97 17.82
N ILE A 291 16.86 23.72 16.75
CA ILE A 291 18.23 23.91 16.29
C ILE A 291 19.09 24.53 17.40
N LYS A 292 18.57 25.55 18.10
CA LYS A 292 19.25 26.17 19.24
C LYS A 292 19.46 25.18 20.39
N CYS A 293 18.45 24.36 20.69
CA CYS A 293 18.51 23.33 21.73
C CYS A 293 19.58 22.26 21.39
N ASP A 294 19.56 21.74 20.17
CA ASP A 294 20.53 20.76 19.67
C ASP A 294 21.96 21.30 19.74
N GLN A 295 22.17 22.54 19.31
CA GLN A 295 23.48 23.19 19.39
C GLN A 295 23.97 23.31 20.84
N ALA A 296 23.08 23.66 21.78
CA ALA A 296 23.41 23.73 23.20
C ALA A 296 23.77 22.34 23.78
N CYS A 297 23.07 21.28 23.34
CA CYS A 297 23.36 19.91 23.78
C CYS A 297 24.67 19.35 23.21
N ARG A 298 25.08 19.79 22.01
CA ARG A 298 26.31 19.29 21.35
C ARG A 298 27.61 19.64 22.08
N GLY A 299 27.57 20.55 23.06
CA GLY A 299 28.71 20.89 23.93
C GLY A 299 28.93 19.94 25.12
N GLN A 300 28.06 18.96 25.34
CA GLN A 300 28.16 18.01 26.46
C GLN A 300 29.29 16.99 26.21
N LYS A 301 30.21 16.85 27.18
CA LYS A 301 31.32 15.86 27.12
C LYS A 301 30.89 14.44 27.49
N ASP A 302 29.83 14.32 28.28
CA ASP A 302 29.26 13.03 28.69
C ASP A 302 28.26 12.59 27.62
N GLN A 303 28.54 11.47 26.95
CA GLN A 303 27.70 10.96 25.86
C GLN A 303 26.28 10.60 26.30
N LYS A 304 26.10 10.12 27.53
CA LYS A 304 24.78 9.77 28.05
C LYS A 304 23.96 11.04 28.29
N LYS A 305 24.57 12.05 28.93
CA LYS A 305 23.91 13.34 29.16
C LYS A 305 23.65 14.10 27.85
N GLN A 306 24.55 13.99 26.89
CA GLN A 306 24.37 14.55 25.56
C GLN A 306 23.16 13.93 24.86
N LYS A 307 23.02 12.60 24.91
CA LYS A 307 21.86 11.89 24.35
C LYS A 307 20.56 12.28 25.05
N GLU A 308 20.52 12.29 26.37
CA GLU A 308 19.35 12.70 27.16
C GLU A 308 18.92 14.14 26.85
N CYS A 309 19.88 15.04 26.62
CA CYS A 309 19.65 16.41 26.21
C CYS A 309 19.01 16.50 24.80
N LEU A 310 19.58 15.78 23.82
CA LEU A 310 19.05 15.75 22.44
C LEU A 310 17.66 15.11 22.35
N ASP A 311 17.43 14.05 23.13
CA ASP A 311 16.13 13.38 23.25
C ASP A 311 15.07 14.36 23.83
N SER A 312 15.48 15.18 24.80
CA SER A 312 14.63 16.23 25.39
C SER A 312 14.32 17.37 24.40
N CYS A 313 15.31 17.79 23.58
CA CYS A 313 15.10 18.77 22.51
C CYS A 313 14.11 18.29 21.45
N SER A 314 14.26 17.02 21.04
CA SER A 314 13.40 16.39 20.04
C SER A 314 11.96 16.32 20.54
N LEU A 315 11.76 15.91 21.79
CA LEU A 315 10.43 15.86 22.39
C LEU A 315 9.78 17.25 22.45
N ARG A 316 10.54 18.26 22.88
CA ARG A 316 10.05 19.64 23.00
C ARG A 316 9.62 20.23 21.66
N LYS A 317 10.34 19.93 20.57
CA LYS A 317 9.89 20.30 19.22
C LYS A 317 8.55 19.67 18.88
N HIS A 318 8.37 18.38 19.15
CA HIS A 318 7.13 17.69 18.82
C HIS A 318 5.95 18.27 19.60
N GLN A 319 6.15 18.64 20.87
CA GLN A 319 5.15 19.34 21.68
C GLN A 319 4.79 20.71 21.08
N CYS A 320 5.80 21.55 20.81
CA CYS A 320 5.63 22.87 20.17
C CYS A 320 4.86 22.77 18.85
N ARG A 321 5.19 21.79 18.01
CA ARG A 321 4.49 21.56 16.74
C ARG A 321 3.03 21.15 16.92
N CYS A 322 2.68 20.44 18.00
CA CYS A 322 1.30 20.08 18.29
C CYS A 322 0.49 21.29 18.77
N GLU A 323 1.09 22.13 19.60
CA GLU A 323 0.49 23.38 20.08
C GLU A 323 0.21 24.34 18.91
N CYS A 324 1.16 24.52 17.97
CA CYS A 324 0.95 25.32 16.76
C CYS A 324 -0.23 24.85 15.89
N ASN A 325 -0.59 23.57 15.97
CA ASN A 325 -1.66 22.98 15.16
C ASN A 325 -3.04 23.12 15.83
N SER A 326 -3.11 23.53 17.10
CA SER A 326 -4.39 23.67 17.81
C SER A 326 -5.12 24.95 17.41
N THR A 327 -6.37 24.83 16.97
CA THR A 327 -7.26 25.95 16.61
C THR A 327 -7.71 26.80 17.80
N LYS A 328 -7.22 26.55 19.02
CA LYS A 328 -7.64 27.27 20.23
C LYS A 328 -6.84 28.53 20.56
N GLU A 329 -5.71 28.79 19.90
CA GLU A 329 -4.81 29.89 20.29
C GLU A 329 -4.47 30.92 19.19
N HIS A 330 -5.02 30.77 17.97
CA HIS A 330 -4.77 31.67 16.84
C HIS A 330 -6.07 32.02 16.10
#